data_AF-A0A963HCZ9-F1
#
_entry.id   AF-A0A963HCZ9-F1
#
_cell.length_a   1.000
_cell.length_b   1.000
_cell.length_c   1.000
_cell.angle_alpha   90.00
_cell.angle_beta   90.00
_cell.angle_gamma   90.00
#
_symmetry.space_group_name_H-M   'P 1'
#
loop_
_entity.id
_entity.type
_entity.pdbx_description
1 polymer ?
#
loop_
_entity_poly.entity_id
_entity_poly.type
_entity_poly.pdbx_seq_one_letter_code
_entity_poly.pdbx_strand_id
1 'polypeptide(L)'
;MRGSVDLARVLAVTNQKGGVGKTTTAVNLSACLAECGQRVLLIDLDPQGNATTGCGVVKRVALPTVYQILIGRSTVSDTRLATDSGFDVLPANRELAGAEVDLIDIAQREYRLRDAVAGVREEYDFILMDCPPALNMLTVNGLVAADRVMIPMQCEYYALEGLTDLVATLKKVRAKLNPTLEIEGLLRTMFDPRSTLTQQVSGELEGHFGSKVYRTIIPRNVR
;
A
#
# COMPACT_ATOMS: atom_id res chain seq x y z
N MET A 1 -6.08 -33.32 -3.29
CA MET A 1 -5.25 -32.91 -2.14
C MET A 1 -4.85 -31.46 -2.36
N ARG A 2 -5.47 -30.50 -1.65
CA ARG A 2 -4.95 -29.14 -1.61
C ARG A 2 -3.77 -29.15 -0.63
N GLY A 3 -2.58 -28.84 -1.14
CA GLY A 3 -1.38 -28.61 -0.31
C GLY A 3 -1.61 -27.42 0.63
N SER A 4 -0.72 -27.26 1.61
CA SER A 4 -0.72 -26.17 2.60
C SER A 4 -1.37 -24.88 2.10
N VAL A 5 -2.37 -24.38 2.84
CA VAL A 5 -2.96 -23.07 2.55
C VAL A 5 -1.88 -22.03 2.84
N ASP A 6 -1.19 -21.56 1.80
CA ASP A 6 -0.24 -20.46 1.94
C ASP A 6 -1.05 -19.21 2.33
N LEU A 7 -0.72 -18.62 3.48
CA LEU A 7 -1.33 -17.38 3.94
C LEU A 7 -1.05 -16.26 2.95
N ALA A 8 -2.02 -15.35 2.75
CA ALA A 8 -1.86 -14.21 1.87
C ALA A 8 -0.56 -13.44 2.12
N ARG A 9 0.13 -13.03 1.06
CA ARG A 9 1.24 -12.06 1.14
C ARG A 9 0.68 -10.66 1.28
N VAL A 10 0.98 -9.98 2.38
CA VAL A 10 0.48 -8.62 2.65
C VAL A 10 1.56 -7.59 2.30
N LEU A 11 1.28 -6.74 1.30
CA LEU A 11 2.23 -5.76 0.75
C LEU A 11 1.68 -4.34 0.90
N ALA A 12 2.38 -3.51 1.68
CA ALA A 12 2.13 -2.07 1.71
C ALA A 12 2.81 -1.37 0.53
N VAL A 13 2.07 -0.56 -0.20
CA VAL A 13 2.58 0.35 -1.24
C VAL A 13 2.66 1.74 -0.63
N THR A 14 3.87 2.20 -0.30
CA THR A 14 4.04 3.42 0.49
C THR A 14 5.22 4.27 0.06
N ASN A 15 5.07 5.57 0.26
CA ASN A 15 6.06 6.62 0.09
C ASN A 15 5.46 7.93 0.64
N GLN A 16 6.25 8.66 1.41
CA GLN A 16 5.87 9.94 2.00
C GLN A 16 5.59 11.01 0.94
N LYS A 17 6.25 10.94 -0.22
CA LYS A 17 6.03 11.89 -1.31
C LYS A 17 4.70 11.62 -2.02
N GLY A 18 3.90 12.67 -2.19
CA GLY A 18 2.71 12.66 -3.04
C GLY A 18 3.05 12.50 -4.53
N GLY A 19 2.13 11.95 -5.32
CA GLY A 19 2.26 11.90 -6.78
C GLY A 19 3.28 10.90 -7.35
N VAL A 20 3.96 10.09 -6.52
CA VAL A 20 4.97 9.12 -6.98
C VAL A 20 4.40 7.81 -7.56
N GLY A 21 3.09 7.72 -7.76
CA GLY A 21 2.45 6.54 -8.37
C GLY A 21 2.10 5.40 -7.41
N LYS A 22 1.91 5.65 -6.11
CA LYS A 22 1.45 4.65 -5.12
C LYS A 22 0.14 3.99 -5.52
N THR A 23 -0.93 4.79 -5.59
CA THR A 23 -2.26 4.35 -6.01
C THR A 23 -2.26 3.68 -7.37
N THR A 24 -1.58 4.28 -8.36
CA THR A 24 -1.47 3.70 -9.70
C THR A 24 -0.82 2.32 -9.65
N THR A 25 0.25 2.17 -8.88
CA THR A 25 0.92 0.87 -8.69
C THR A 25 -0.01 -0.12 -7.99
N ALA A 26 -0.64 0.27 -6.87
CA ALA A 26 -1.49 -0.61 -6.08
C ALA A 26 -2.68 -1.14 -6.88
N VAL A 27 -3.39 -0.27 -7.60
CA VAL A 27 -4.56 -0.65 -8.43
C VAL A 27 -4.14 -1.52 -9.60
N ASN A 28 -3.13 -1.13 -10.38
CA ASN A 28 -2.73 -1.90 -11.57
C ASN A 28 -2.10 -3.23 -11.18
N LEU A 29 -1.30 -3.28 -10.12
CA LEU A 29 -0.76 -4.54 -9.62
C LEU A 29 -1.88 -5.47 -9.15
N SER A 30 -2.92 -4.95 -8.48
CA SER A 30 -4.08 -5.74 -8.08
C SER A 30 -4.78 -6.36 -9.29
N ALA A 31 -5.06 -5.55 -10.32
CA ALA A 31 -5.69 -6.02 -11.54
C ALA A 31 -4.85 -7.06 -12.28
N CYS A 32 -3.54 -6.83 -12.44
CA CYS A 32 -2.65 -7.78 -13.11
C CYS A 32 -2.53 -9.11 -12.34
N LEU A 33 -2.48 -9.08 -11.00
CA LEU A 33 -2.47 -10.29 -10.18
C LEU A 33 -3.78 -11.07 -10.31
N ALA A 34 -4.91 -10.37 -10.31
CA ALA A 34 -6.23 -10.97 -10.52
C ALA A 34 -6.36 -11.60 -11.91
N GLU A 35 -5.87 -10.94 -12.95
CA GLU A 35 -5.81 -11.46 -14.32
C GLU A 35 -4.94 -12.73 -14.42
N CYS A 36 -3.90 -12.82 -13.58
CA CYS A 36 -3.08 -14.03 -13.38
C CYS A 36 -3.74 -15.10 -12.49
N GLY A 37 -5.03 -14.96 -12.18
CA GLY A 37 -5.82 -15.91 -11.40
C GLY A 37 -5.56 -15.89 -9.89
N GLN A 38 -4.89 -14.86 -9.37
CA GLN A 38 -4.68 -14.71 -7.93
C GLN A 38 -5.92 -14.10 -7.26
N ARG A 39 -6.23 -14.54 -6.04
CA ARG A 39 -7.25 -13.91 -5.19
C ARG A 39 -6.63 -12.69 -4.53
N VAL A 40 -7.13 -11.50 -4.85
CA VAL A 40 -6.54 -10.23 -4.41
C VAL A 40 -7.53 -9.39 -3.60
N LEU A 41 -7.05 -8.82 -2.50
CA LEU A 41 -7.73 -7.74 -1.78
C LEU A 41 -6.87 -6.47 -1.85
N LEU A 42 -7.46 -5.37 -2.33
CA LEU A 42 -6.87 -4.05 -2.26
C LEU A 42 -7.49 -3.26 -1.10
N ILE A 43 -6.67 -2.66 -0.25
CA ILE A 43 -7.12 -1.80 0.85
C ILE A 43 -6.68 -0.38 0.55
N ASP A 44 -7.64 0.53 0.36
CA ASP A 44 -7.38 1.96 0.22
C ASP A 44 -7.23 2.56 1.63
N LEU A 45 -6.04 3.07 2.00
CA LEU A 45 -5.79 3.72 3.29
C LEU A 45 -5.65 5.24 3.16
N ASP A 46 -5.85 5.79 1.96
CA ASP A 46 -5.78 7.23 1.74
C ASP A 46 -7.19 7.85 1.89
N PRO A 47 -7.39 8.84 2.79
CA PRO A 47 -8.67 9.55 2.88
C PRO A 47 -9.11 10.24 1.59
N GLN A 48 -8.18 10.47 0.65
CA GLN A 48 -8.54 10.92 -0.69
C GLN A 48 -9.32 9.86 -1.46
N GLY A 49 -9.16 8.57 -1.17
CA GLY A 49 -9.89 7.45 -1.78
C GLY A 49 -9.54 7.20 -3.25
N ASN A 50 -8.30 7.50 -3.66
CA ASN A 50 -7.94 7.45 -5.08
C ASN A 50 -7.90 6.01 -5.61
N ALA A 51 -7.49 5.03 -4.80
CA ALA A 51 -7.54 3.62 -5.20
C ALA A 51 -8.99 3.16 -5.36
N THR A 52 -9.87 3.57 -4.45
CA THR A 52 -11.31 3.27 -4.50
C THR A 52 -11.92 3.71 -5.83
N THR A 53 -11.70 4.96 -6.24
CA THR A 53 -12.19 5.43 -7.56
C THR A 53 -11.43 4.80 -8.72
N GLY A 54 -10.13 4.53 -8.57
CA GLY A 54 -9.35 3.80 -9.57
C GLY A 54 -9.88 2.40 -9.85
N CYS A 55 -10.58 1.78 -8.89
CA CYS A 55 -11.26 0.50 -9.04
C CYS A 55 -12.68 0.60 -9.61
N GLY A 56 -13.13 1.79 -10.03
CA GLY A 56 -14.50 2.02 -10.52
C GLY A 56 -15.54 2.20 -9.41
N VAL A 57 -15.15 2.25 -8.13
CA VAL A 57 -16.08 2.36 -7.01
C VAL A 57 -16.42 3.83 -6.69
N VAL A 58 -17.71 4.12 -6.56
CA VAL A 58 -18.21 5.45 -6.20
C VAL A 58 -18.19 5.67 -4.69
N LYS A 59 -17.25 6.49 -4.20
CA LYS A 59 -16.98 6.71 -2.76
C LYS A 59 -18.21 7.08 -1.91
N ARG A 60 -19.15 7.84 -2.48
CA ARG A 60 -20.34 8.32 -1.72
C ARG A 60 -21.29 7.21 -1.30
N VAL A 61 -21.28 6.08 -2.01
CA VAL A 61 -22.16 4.95 -1.74
C VAL A 61 -21.40 3.71 -1.24
N ALA A 62 -20.07 3.78 -1.20
CA ALA A 62 -19.20 2.70 -0.75
C ALA A 62 -19.07 2.73 0.79
N LEU A 63 -20.17 2.47 1.49
CA LEU A 63 -20.22 2.34 2.94
C LEU A 63 -20.64 0.89 3.31
N PRO A 64 -20.05 0.28 4.34
CA PRO A 64 -18.97 0.80 5.17
C PRO A 64 -17.63 0.93 4.40
N THR A 65 -16.66 1.63 4.99
CA THR A 65 -15.28 1.79 4.47
C THR A 65 -14.26 1.21 5.44
N VAL A 66 -12.98 1.20 5.05
CA VAL A 66 -11.86 0.83 5.94
C VAL A 66 -11.86 1.62 7.26
N TYR A 67 -12.42 2.84 7.29
CA TYR A 67 -12.57 3.61 8.52
C TYR A 67 -13.37 2.85 9.58
N GLN A 68 -14.53 2.30 9.21
CA GLN A 68 -15.37 1.53 10.13
C GLN A 68 -14.66 0.28 10.66
N ILE A 69 -13.78 -0.35 9.87
CA ILE A 69 -12.93 -1.46 10.33
C ILE A 69 -11.95 -0.98 11.40
N LEU A 70 -11.23 0.12 11.14
CA LEU A 70 -10.22 0.64 12.07
C LEU A 70 -10.79 0.97 13.45
N ILE A 71 -12.00 1.54 13.50
CA ILE A 71 -12.70 1.86 14.76
C ILE A 71 -13.53 0.70 15.32
N GLY A 72 -13.50 -0.48 14.69
CA GLY A 72 -14.16 -1.70 15.20
C GLY A 72 -15.67 -1.74 15.03
N ARG A 73 -16.23 -1.04 14.04
CA ARG A 73 -17.66 -1.01 13.70
C ARG A 73 -18.04 -1.89 12.51
N SER A 74 -17.07 -2.50 11.82
CA SER A 74 -17.31 -3.40 10.69
C SER A 74 -16.17 -4.41 10.54
N THR A 75 -16.44 -5.51 9.85
CA THR A 75 -15.43 -6.51 9.47
C THR A 75 -14.96 -6.31 8.02
N VAL A 76 -13.87 -6.98 7.63
CA VAL A 76 -13.42 -7.01 6.22
C VAL A 76 -14.51 -7.59 5.32
N SER A 77 -15.17 -8.66 5.74
CA SER A 77 -16.21 -9.34 4.97
C SER A 77 -17.45 -8.46 4.74
N ASP A 78 -17.83 -7.63 5.71
CA ASP A 78 -18.96 -6.69 5.58
C ASP A 78 -18.63 -5.47 4.70
N THR A 79 -17.34 -5.15 4.57
CA THR A 79 -16.87 -3.90 3.94
C THR A 79 -16.36 -4.11 2.52
N ARG A 80 -15.86 -5.31 2.19
CA ARG A 80 -15.27 -5.56 0.86
C ARG A 80 -16.30 -5.48 -0.25
N LEU A 81 -15.86 -4.92 -1.36
CA LEU A 81 -16.63 -4.81 -2.59
C LEU A 81 -15.88 -5.53 -3.71
N ALA A 82 -16.57 -6.39 -4.44
CA ALA A 82 -16.03 -6.96 -5.67
C ALA A 82 -15.91 -5.88 -6.75
N THR A 83 -14.80 -5.88 -7.49
CA THR A 83 -14.57 -4.99 -8.62
C THR A 83 -14.82 -5.72 -9.95
N ASP A 84 -15.12 -4.97 -11.01
CA ASP A 84 -15.24 -5.52 -12.37
C ASP A 84 -13.91 -6.11 -12.89
N SER A 85 -12.79 -5.81 -12.22
CA SER A 85 -11.44 -6.30 -12.56
C SER A 85 -11.07 -7.61 -11.85
N GLY A 86 -12.02 -8.28 -11.19
CA GLY A 86 -11.82 -9.63 -10.63
C GLY A 86 -11.08 -9.69 -9.30
N PHE A 87 -10.96 -8.57 -8.58
CA PHE A 87 -10.43 -8.52 -7.21
C PHE A 87 -11.36 -7.75 -6.27
N ASP A 88 -11.17 -7.90 -4.97
CA ASP A 88 -11.94 -7.19 -3.95
C ASP A 88 -11.24 -5.91 -3.51
N VAL A 89 -12.01 -4.89 -3.12
CA VAL A 89 -11.50 -3.64 -2.56
C VAL A 89 -12.17 -3.30 -1.23
N LEU A 90 -11.37 -2.86 -0.25
CA LEU A 90 -11.85 -2.11 0.91
C LEU A 90 -11.81 -0.63 0.57
N PRO A 91 -12.97 0.03 0.39
CA PRO A 91 -13.02 1.40 -0.05
C PRO A 91 -12.59 2.35 1.08
N ALA A 92 -12.16 3.55 0.68
CA ALA A 92 -11.93 4.70 1.55
C ALA A 92 -12.64 5.95 1.02
N ASN A 93 -12.93 6.85 1.95
CA ASN A 93 -13.47 8.17 1.66
C ASN A 93 -12.92 9.19 2.67
N ARG A 94 -13.42 10.43 2.59
CA ARG A 94 -12.92 11.53 3.44
C ARG A 94 -13.16 11.31 4.94
N GLU A 95 -14.10 10.45 5.35
CA GLU A 95 -14.32 10.11 6.76
C GLU A 95 -13.10 9.43 7.38
N LEU A 96 -12.28 8.73 6.58
CA LEU A 96 -11.06 8.09 7.05
C LEU A 96 -10.08 9.09 7.69
N ALA A 97 -10.12 10.37 7.33
CA ALA A 97 -9.32 11.40 8.01
C ALA A 97 -9.71 11.54 9.50
N GLY A 98 -10.96 11.26 9.87
CA GLY A 98 -11.43 11.25 11.26
C GLY A 98 -10.85 10.10 12.08
N ALA A 99 -10.37 9.04 11.43
CA ALA A 99 -9.76 7.90 12.11
C ALA A 99 -8.53 8.31 12.93
N GLU A 100 -7.78 9.33 12.52
CA GLU A 100 -6.61 9.79 13.28
C GLU A 100 -6.97 10.31 14.68
N VAL A 101 -8.17 10.89 14.82
CA VAL A 101 -8.70 11.38 16.09
C VAL A 101 -9.29 10.22 16.88
N ASP A 102 -10.18 9.44 16.26
CA ASP A 102 -10.88 8.34 16.96
C ASP A 102 -9.94 7.24 17.44
N LEU A 103 -8.84 7.00 16.72
CA LEU A 103 -7.83 6.02 17.10
C LEU A 103 -7.09 6.42 18.38
N ILE A 104 -7.08 7.69 18.79
CA ILE A 104 -6.29 8.14 19.97
C ILE A 104 -6.71 7.37 21.22
N ASP A 105 -8.01 7.20 21.42
CA ASP A 105 -8.58 6.58 22.63
C ASP A 105 -8.70 5.05 22.51
N ILE A 106 -8.32 4.49 21.36
CA ILE A 106 -8.38 3.05 21.10
C ILE A 106 -7.07 2.39 21.58
N ALA A 107 -7.19 1.39 22.45
CA ALA A 107 -6.07 0.55 22.84
C ALA A 107 -5.53 -0.22 21.64
N GLN A 108 -4.20 -0.37 21.54
CA GLN A 108 -3.55 -1.08 20.43
C GLN A 108 -3.94 -0.54 19.05
N ARG A 109 -4.20 0.77 18.95
CA ARG A 109 -4.63 1.49 17.74
C ARG A 109 -3.76 1.27 16.51
N GLU A 110 -2.49 0.94 16.68
CA GLU A 110 -1.53 0.63 15.61
C GLU A 110 -1.73 -0.76 14.99
N TYR A 111 -2.44 -1.67 15.68
CA TYR A 111 -2.64 -3.06 15.26
C TYR A 111 -4.01 -3.33 14.64
N ARG A 112 -4.90 -2.34 14.60
CA ARG A 112 -6.31 -2.49 14.21
C ARG A 112 -6.47 -3.12 12.83
N LEU A 113 -5.72 -2.63 11.84
CA LEU A 113 -5.78 -3.18 10.50
C LEU A 113 -5.18 -4.59 10.43
N ARG A 114 -4.08 -4.85 11.14
CA ARG A 114 -3.43 -6.18 11.20
C ARG A 114 -4.42 -7.22 11.71
N ASP A 115 -5.11 -6.92 12.80
CA ASP A 115 -6.03 -7.86 13.44
C ASP A 115 -7.26 -8.11 12.56
N ALA A 116 -7.76 -7.08 11.87
CA ALA A 116 -8.84 -7.24 10.89
C ALA A 116 -8.41 -8.09 9.67
N VAL A 117 -7.22 -7.86 9.13
CA VAL A 117 -6.68 -8.60 7.98
C VAL A 117 -6.37 -10.05 8.36
N ALA A 118 -5.91 -10.32 9.59
CA ALA A 118 -5.58 -11.66 10.06
C ALA A 118 -6.75 -12.66 9.88
N GLY A 119 -7.99 -12.20 10.07
CA GLY A 119 -9.19 -13.02 9.93
C GLY A 119 -9.52 -13.48 8.50
N VAL A 120 -8.92 -12.87 7.48
CA VAL A 120 -9.21 -13.16 6.06
C VAL A 120 -8.00 -13.59 5.26
N ARG A 121 -6.83 -13.82 5.88
CA ARG A 121 -5.58 -14.12 5.16
C ARG A 121 -5.65 -15.42 4.34
N GLU A 122 -6.53 -16.35 4.68
CA GLU A 122 -6.72 -17.60 3.93
C GLU A 122 -7.62 -17.43 2.69
N GLU A 123 -8.39 -16.35 2.64
CA GLU A 123 -9.31 -16.04 1.52
C GLU A 123 -8.60 -15.47 0.30
N TYR A 124 -7.38 -14.93 0.49
CA TYR A 124 -6.60 -14.24 -0.54
C TYR A 124 -5.21 -14.84 -0.70
N ASP A 125 -4.62 -14.64 -1.88
CA ASP A 125 -3.22 -14.94 -2.14
C ASP A 125 -2.36 -13.67 -1.94
N PHE A 126 -2.93 -12.49 -2.24
CA PHE A 126 -2.31 -11.19 -2.04
C PHE A 126 -3.27 -10.19 -1.38
N ILE A 127 -2.73 -9.41 -0.43
CA ILE A 127 -3.41 -8.25 0.13
C ILE A 127 -2.51 -7.03 -0.10
N LEU A 128 -2.97 -6.10 -0.93
CA LEU A 128 -2.25 -4.88 -1.28
C LEU A 128 -2.85 -3.70 -0.51
N MET A 129 -2.01 -2.79 -0.01
CA MET A 129 -2.47 -1.61 0.72
C MET A 129 -1.93 -0.33 0.09
N ASP A 130 -2.81 0.55 -0.36
CA ASP A 130 -2.44 1.88 -0.87
C ASP A 130 -2.34 2.87 0.29
N CYS A 131 -1.11 3.19 0.73
CA CYS A 131 -0.89 4.07 1.87
C CYS A 131 -0.93 5.56 1.47
N PRO A 132 -1.41 6.45 2.37
CA PRO A 132 -1.43 7.88 2.12
C PRO A 132 -0.01 8.48 2.00
N PRO A 133 0.15 9.67 1.38
CA PRO A 133 1.41 10.40 1.29
C PRO A 133 1.81 11.08 2.61
N ALA A 134 1.74 10.37 3.73
CA ALA A 134 2.03 10.89 5.06
C ALA A 134 2.51 9.77 5.99
N LEU A 135 3.29 10.13 7.02
CA LEU A 135 3.62 9.23 8.13
C LEU A 135 2.71 9.50 9.32
N ASN A 136 1.47 9.04 9.20
CA ASN A 136 0.43 9.16 10.23
C ASN A 136 0.01 7.77 10.75
N MET A 137 -0.99 7.75 11.63
CA MET A 137 -1.53 6.50 12.19
C MET A 137 -2.10 5.53 11.14
N LEU A 138 -2.58 6.04 9.99
CA LEU A 138 -3.07 5.21 8.88
C LEU A 138 -1.92 4.45 8.22
N THR A 139 -0.82 5.15 7.90
CA THR A 139 0.39 4.51 7.36
C THR A 139 1.00 3.56 8.38
N VAL A 140 1.01 3.90 9.68
CA VAL A 140 1.48 2.96 10.72
C VAL A 140 0.64 1.68 10.74
N ASN A 141 -0.69 1.78 10.69
CA ASN A 141 -1.57 0.61 10.59
C ASN A 141 -1.24 -0.26 9.37
N GLY A 142 -1.05 0.36 8.19
CA GLY A 142 -0.62 -0.34 6.98
C GLY A 142 0.71 -1.06 7.16
N LEU A 143 1.72 -0.39 7.72
CA LEU A 143 3.04 -0.99 7.94
C LEU A 143 3.04 -2.09 9.00
N VAL A 144 2.18 -2.00 10.01
CA VAL A 144 2.02 -3.03 11.04
C VAL A 144 1.27 -4.26 10.52
N ALA A 145 0.34 -4.07 9.57
CA ALA A 145 -0.37 -5.17 8.91
C ALA A 145 0.45 -5.86 7.82
N ALA A 146 1.43 -5.17 7.23
CA ALA A 146 2.21 -5.68 6.10
C ALA A 146 3.29 -6.70 6.50
N ASP A 147 3.52 -7.71 5.65
CA ASP A 147 4.73 -8.51 5.72
C ASP A 147 5.89 -7.77 5.01
N ARG A 148 5.53 -7.06 3.93
CA ARG A 148 6.47 -6.49 2.98
C ARG A 148 6.08 -5.07 2.57
N VAL A 149 7.07 -4.28 2.16
CA VAL A 149 6.85 -2.91 1.66
C VAL A 149 7.42 -2.73 0.27
N MET A 150 6.57 -2.29 -0.66
CA MET A 150 6.95 -1.79 -1.98
C MET A 150 6.97 -0.27 -1.94
N ILE A 151 8.04 0.33 -2.48
CA ILE A 151 8.25 1.77 -2.46
C ILE A 151 8.28 2.31 -3.90
N PRO A 152 7.14 2.78 -4.43
CA PRO A 152 7.13 3.53 -5.69
C PRO A 152 7.80 4.88 -5.50
N MET A 153 8.69 5.25 -6.41
CA MET A 153 9.38 6.54 -6.35
C MET A 153 9.75 7.08 -7.73
N GLN A 154 9.70 8.39 -7.84
CA GLN A 154 10.23 9.13 -8.99
C GLN A 154 11.70 9.46 -8.75
N CYS A 155 12.53 9.32 -9.78
CA CYS A 155 13.95 9.64 -9.73
C CYS A 155 14.17 11.15 -9.94
N GLU A 156 13.88 11.94 -8.91
CA GLU A 156 13.99 13.40 -8.86
C GLU A 156 14.88 13.86 -7.70
N TYR A 157 15.17 15.16 -7.62
CA TYR A 157 16.15 15.74 -6.68
C TYR A 157 15.94 15.33 -5.21
N TYR A 158 14.71 15.42 -4.70
CA TYR A 158 14.39 15.09 -3.30
C TYR A 158 14.03 13.61 -3.06
N ALA A 159 14.25 12.74 -4.06
CA ALA A 159 13.81 11.35 -3.97
C ALA A 159 14.59 10.54 -2.93
N LEU A 160 15.89 10.81 -2.78
CA LEU A 160 16.77 10.07 -1.87
C LEU A 160 16.60 10.52 -0.41
N GLU A 161 16.34 11.81 -0.18
CA GLU A 161 16.03 12.35 1.15
C GLU A 161 14.74 11.72 1.70
N GLY A 162 13.65 11.79 0.93
CA GLY A 162 12.37 11.19 1.35
C GLY A 162 12.43 9.67 1.52
N LEU A 163 13.26 8.99 0.72
CA LEU A 163 13.53 7.55 0.89
C LEU A 163 14.30 7.26 2.19
N THR A 164 15.26 8.10 2.57
CA THR A 164 16.03 7.96 3.81
C THR A 164 15.11 8.05 5.02
N ASP A 165 14.21 9.04 5.05
CA ASP A 165 13.23 9.21 6.12
C ASP A 165 12.25 8.03 6.21
N LEU A 166 11.84 7.51 5.05
CA LEU A 166 10.96 6.34 4.99
C LEU A 166 11.67 5.13 5.57
N VAL A 167 12.91 4.86 5.17
CA VAL A 167 13.71 3.74 5.70
C VAL A 167 13.93 3.88 7.20
N ALA A 168 14.19 5.08 7.72
CA ALA A 168 14.30 5.32 9.15
C ALA A 168 13.00 4.98 9.89
N THR A 169 11.86 5.31 9.30
CA THR A 169 10.53 4.99 9.85
C THR A 169 10.26 3.48 9.83
N LEU A 170 10.55 2.81 8.71
CA LEU A 170 10.42 1.35 8.60
C LEU A 170 11.26 0.64 9.66
N LYS A 171 12.49 1.11 9.94
CA LYS A 171 13.33 0.57 11.03
C LYS A 171 12.67 0.72 12.41
N LYS A 172 12.04 1.87 12.70
CA LYS A 172 11.34 2.11 13.97
C LYS A 172 10.11 1.21 14.11
N VAL A 173 9.30 1.09 13.06
CA VAL A 173 8.13 0.19 13.05
C VAL A 173 8.57 -1.26 13.21
N ARG A 174 9.62 -1.68 12.49
CA ARG A 174 10.16 -3.04 12.61
C ARG A 174 10.61 -3.36 14.03
N ALA A 175 11.35 -2.46 14.66
CA ALA A 175 11.89 -2.69 16.00
C ALA A 175 10.83 -2.74 17.10
N LYS A 176 9.71 -2.02 16.94
CA LYS A 176 8.73 -1.83 18.03
C LYS A 176 7.40 -2.53 17.81
N LEU A 177 6.95 -2.67 16.56
CA LEU A 177 5.57 -3.02 16.23
C LEU A 177 5.45 -4.24 15.29
N ASN A 178 6.36 -4.38 14.33
CA ASN A 178 6.29 -5.44 13.32
C ASN A 178 7.69 -6.00 12.95
N PRO A 179 8.26 -6.92 13.75
CA PRO A 179 9.62 -7.44 13.56
C PRO A 179 9.88 -8.12 12.21
N THR A 180 8.83 -8.62 11.57
CA THR A 180 8.87 -9.32 10.28
C THR A 180 8.81 -8.39 9.06
N LEU A 181 8.57 -7.09 9.26
CA LEU A 181 8.47 -6.12 8.16
C LEU A 181 9.78 -5.99 7.39
N GLU A 182 9.71 -6.20 6.08
CA GLU A 182 10.86 -6.06 5.18
C GLU A 182 10.53 -5.23 3.94
N ILE A 183 11.54 -4.55 3.39
CA ILE A 183 11.40 -3.91 2.08
C ILE A 183 11.44 -5.02 1.02
N GLU A 184 10.35 -5.17 0.27
CA GLU A 184 10.28 -6.03 -0.91
C GLU A 184 11.13 -5.42 -2.02
N GLY A 185 10.86 -4.16 -2.36
CA GLY A 185 11.60 -3.48 -3.39
C GLY A 185 11.16 -2.06 -3.69
N LEU A 186 11.98 -1.38 -4.50
CA LEU A 186 11.81 -0.01 -4.95
C LEU A 186 11.39 -0.05 -6.42
N LEU A 187 10.25 0.56 -6.72
CA LEU A 187 9.72 0.66 -8.08
C LEU A 187 9.94 2.07 -8.61
N ARG A 188 10.71 2.18 -9.69
CA ARG A 188 10.96 3.45 -10.36
C ARG A 188 9.77 3.80 -11.24
N THR A 189 9.10 4.90 -10.93
CA THR A 189 7.89 5.35 -11.60
C THR A 189 8.07 6.67 -12.32
N MET A 190 7.22 6.91 -13.32
CA MET A 190 7.26 8.08 -14.21
C MET A 190 8.67 8.38 -14.73
N PHE A 191 9.40 7.32 -15.06
CA PHE A 191 10.81 7.40 -15.43
C PHE A 191 10.96 8.03 -16.81
N ASP A 192 11.83 9.05 -16.89
CA ASP A 192 12.26 9.65 -18.15
C ASP A 192 13.73 9.28 -18.44
N PRO A 193 13.98 8.37 -19.41
CA PRO A 193 15.35 7.96 -19.73
C PRO A 193 16.19 9.07 -20.36
N ARG A 194 15.59 10.18 -20.80
CA ARG A 194 16.32 11.33 -21.40
C ARG A 194 16.87 12.27 -20.35
N SER A 195 16.40 12.18 -19.11
CA SER A 195 16.81 13.03 -18.01
C SER A 195 18.08 12.49 -17.35
N THR A 196 19.18 13.24 -17.43
CA THR A 196 20.44 12.91 -16.76
C THR A 196 20.24 12.76 -15.25
N LEU A 197 19.44 13.63 -14.63
CA LEU A 197 19.13 13.54 -13.20
C LEU A 197 18.44 12.22 -12.85
N THR A 198 17.48 11.80 -13.68
CA THR A 198 16.76 10.53 -13.50
C THR A 198 17.70 9.33 -13.59
N GLN A 199 18.65 9.34 -14.53
CA GLN A 199 19.66 8.29 -14.64
C GLN A 199 20.61 8.28 -13.44
N GLN A 200 21.07 9.44 -12.98
CA GLN A 200 21.96 9.57 -11.81
C GLN A 200 21.30 9.01 -10.54
N VAL A 201 20.10 9.50 -10.22
CA VAL A 201 19.34 9.03 -9.04
C VAL A 201 19.05 7.53 -9.15
N SER A 202 18.73 7.02 -10.34
CA SER A 202 18.54 5.59 -10.56
C SER A 202 19.80 4.78 -10.29
N GLY A 203 20.97 5.24 -10.73
CA GLY A 203 22.25 4.59 -10.47
C GLY A 203 22.58 4.54 -8.97
N GLU A 204 22.30 5.62 -8.24
CA GLU A 204 22.47 5.66 -6.78
C GLU A 204 21.54 4.68 -6.06
N LEU A 205 20.30 4.54 -6.53
CA LEU A 205 19.36 3.54 -5.98
C LEU A 205 19.88 2.12 -6.21
N GLU A 206 20.34 1.81 -7.41
CA GLU A 206 20.90 0.49 -7.72
C GLU A 206 22.16 0.21 -6.91
N GLY A 207 23.03 1.22 -6.72
CA GLY A 207 24.24 1.10 -5.89
C GLY A 207 23.93 0.84 -4.41
N HIS A 208 22.93 1.52 -3.83
CA HIS A 208 22.61 1.40 -2.41
C HIS A 208 21.66 0.23 -2.06
N PHE A 209 20.69 -0.05 -2.92
CA PHE A 209 19.62 -1.03 -2.67
C PHE A 209 19.78 -2.34 -3.46
N GLY A 210 20.67 -2.37 -4.46
CA GLY A 210 21.03 -3.57 -5.21
C GLY A 210 19.80 -4.30 -5.74
N SER A 211 19.67 -5.58 -5.37
CA SER A 211 18.59 -6.45 -5.82
C SER A 211 17.18 -6.03 -5.34
N LYS A 212 17.07 -5.08 -4.42
CA LYS A 212 15.77 -4.52 -4.01
C LYS A 212 15.25 -3.48 -5.01
N VAL A 213 16.05 -2.98 -5.93
CA VAL A 213 15.52 -2.13 -7.01
C VAL A 213 14.92 -3.04 -8.07
N TYR A 214 13.63 -2.90 -8.35
CA TYR A 214 13.00 -3.69 -9.40
C TYR A 214 13.62 -3.35 -10.75
N ARG A 215 13.89 -4.40 -11.54
CA ARG A 215 14.35 -4.24 -12.93
C ARG A 215 13.30 -3.54 -13.80
N THR A 216 12.03 -3.82 -13.54
CA THR A 216 10.91 -3.15 -14.21
C THR A 216 10.87 -1.67 -13.83
N ILE A 217 10.68 -0.83 -14.83
CA ILE A 217 10.57 0.62 -14.71
C ILE A 217 9.23 1.03 -15.30
N ILE A 218 8.47 1.89 -14.61
CA ILE A 218 7.23 2.45 -15.14
C ILE A 218 7.56 3.79 -15.82
N PRO A 219 7.51 3.88 -17.16
CA PRO A 219 7.88 5.09 -17.88
C PRO A 219 6.85 6.21 -17.64
N ARG A 220 7.27 7.45 -17.84
CA ARG A 220 6.31 8.56 -17.93
C ARG A 220 5.54 8.44 -19.25
N ASN A 221 4.21 8.35 -19.18
CA ASN A 221 3.38 8.52 -20.36
C ASN A 221 3.45 9.99 -20.81
N VAL A 222 4.34 10.24 -21.77
CA VAL A 222 4.37 11.49 -22.54
C VAL A 222 3.53 11.20 -23.79
N ARG A 223 2.31 11.71 -23.85
CA ARG A 223 1.60 11.86 -25.13
C ARG A 223 2.08 13.12 -25.81
#